data_AF-A0AAP8D5M1-F1
#
_entry.id   AF-A0AAP8D5M1-F1
#
_cell.length_a   1.000
_cell.length_b   1.000
_cell.length_c   1.000
_cell.angle_alpha   90.00
_cell.angle_beta   90.00
_cell.angle_gamma   90.00
#
_symmetry.space_group_name_H-M   'P 1'
#
loop_
_entity.id
_entity.type
_entity.pdbx_description
1 polymer ?
#
loop_
_entity_poly.entity_id
_entity_poly.type
_entity_poly.pdbx_seq_one_letter_code
_entity_poly.pdbx_strand_id
1 'polypeptide(L)' 'MFDRATEAEEAHREAAIAHARAARRPQRESRTECLACEEPIPEGRRLAVPGCTHCIDCASRLEKRQHGIR' A
#
# COMPACT_ATOMS: atom_id res chain seq x y z
N MET A 1 26.55 15.90 29.06
CA MET A 1 26.85 14.74 28.21
C MET A 1 25.54 14.28 27.54
N PHE A 2 25.04 15.08 26.61
CA PHE A 2 23.74 14.90 25.91
C PHE A 2 23.89 14.46 24.45
N ASP A 3 25.13 14.30 24.00
CA ASP A 3 25.53 14.09 22.61
C ASP A 3 24.89 12.84 21.99
N ARG A 4 24.95 11.72 22.71
CA ARG A 4 24.45 10.42 22.24
C ARG A 4 22.93 10.34 22.07
N ALA A 5 22.18 11.17 22.78
CA ALA A 5 20.72 11.19 22.67
C ALA A 5 20.29 11.87 21.35
N THR A 6 20.98 12.94 20.97
CA THR A 6 20.75 13.66 19.72
C THR A 6 21.13 12.79 18.52
N GLU A 7 22.27 12.10 18.56
CA GLU A 7 22.72 11.21 17.49
C GLU A 7 21.72 10.09 17.18
N ALA A 8 21.11 9.50 18.23
CA ALA A 8 20.10 8.45 18.07
C ALA A 8 18.82 8.97 17.41
N GLU A 9 18.35 10.15 17.82
CA GLU A 9 17.14 10.79 17.27
C GLU A 9 17.34 11.15 15.78
N GLU A 10 18.52 11.67 15.41
CA GLU A 10 18.85 11.99 14.02
C GLU A 10 18.91 10.73 13.15
N ALA A 11 19.56 9.66 13.63
CA ALA A 11 19.60 8.39 12.90
C ALA A 11 18.19 7.79 12.70
N HIS A 12 17.32 7.87 13.70
CA HIS A 12 15.93 7.43 13.58
C HIS A 12 15.14 8.26 12.56
N ARG A 13 15.34 9.59 12.57
CA ARG A 13 14.69 10.51 11.63
C ARG A 13 15.13 10.25 10.19
N GLU A 14 16.43 10.07 9.95
CA GLU A 14 16.96 9.78 8.63
C GLU A 14 16.48 8.41 8.11
N ALA A 15 16.46 7.39 8.97
CA ALA A 15 15.94 6.07 8.61
C ALA A 15 14.45 6.11 8.21
N ALA A 16 13.63 6.88 8.94
CA ALA A 16 12.21 7.06 8.60
C ALA A 16 12.01 7.75 7.24
N ILE A 17 12.81 8.79 6.94
CA ILE A 17 12.76 9.49 5.64
C ILE A 17 13.23 8.57 4.51
N ALA A 18 14.30 7.81 4.71
CA ALA A 18 14.82 6.85 3.74
C ALA A 18 13.79 5.76 3.43
N HIS A 19 13.13 5.21 4.46
CA HIS A 19 12.03 4.26 4.30
C HIS A 19 10.85 4.86 3.54
N ALA A 20 10.43 6.08 3.86
CA ALA A 20 9.33 6.75 3.17
C ALA A 20 9.65 7.01 1.68
N ARG A 21 10.91 7.34 1.36
CA ARG A 21 11.39 7.50 -0.02
C ARG A 21 11.43 6.17 -0.76
N ALA A 22 11.92 5.10 -0.13
CA ALA A 22 11.95 3.75 -0.71
C ALA A 22 10.55 3.14 -0.87
N ALA A 23 9.60 3.53 -0.02
CA ALA A 23 8.20 3.12 -0.09
C ALA A 23 7.44 3.73 -1.27
N ARG A 24 7.99 4.74 -1.97
CA ARG A 24 7.58 5.07 -3.34
C ARG A 24 8.02 3.96 -4.29
N ARG A 25 7.42 2.78 -4.12
CA ARG A 25 7.53 1.69 -5.08
C ARG A 25 6.95 2.19 -6.41
N PRO A 26 7.54 1.79 -7.55
CA PRO A 26 6.90 2.00 -8.84
C PRO A 26 5.49 1.44 -8.76
N GLN A 27 4.51 2.28 -9.12
CA GLN A 27 3.11 1.91 -9.20
C GLN A 27 3.03 0.66 -10.08
N ARG A 28 2.81 -0.51 -9.47
CA ARG A 28 2.63 -1.75 -10.23
C ARG A 28 1.43 -1.56 -11.13
N GLU A 29 1.52 -2.07 -12.36
CA GLU A 29 0.37 -2.13 -13.24
C GLU A 29 -0.77 -2.90 -12.57
N SER A 30 -1.96 -2.31 -12.59
CA SER A 30 -3.18 -2.97 -12.13
C SER A 30 -3.53 -4.09 -13.11
N ARG A 31 -4.06 -5.22 -12.61
CA ARG A 31 -4.52 -6.29 -13.50
C ARG A 31 -5.72 -5.82 -14.32
N THR A 32 -5.85 -6.39 -15.52
CA THR A 32 -7.03 -6.24 -16.38
C THR A 32 -8.20 -7.08 -15.88
N GLU A 33 -7.93 -8.23 -15.27
CA GLU A 33 -8.94 -9.22 -14.84
C GLU A 33 -8.79 -9.58 -13.36
N CYS A 34 -9.92 -9.77 -12.70
CA CYS A 34 -10.00 -10.11 -11.28
C CYS A 34 -9.52 -11.54 -11.04
N LEU A 35 -8.59 -11.76 -10.11
CA LEU A 35 -8.11 -13.11 -9.79
C LEU A 35 -9.16 -14.01 -9.08
N ALA A 36 -10.26 -13.44 -8.57
CA ALA A 36 -11.26 -14.20 -7.81
C ALA A 36 -12.52 -14.56 -8.61
N CYS A 37 -12.94 -13.68 -9.53
CA CYS A 37 -14.16 -13.87 -10.33
C CYS A 37 -13.91 -13.80 -11.83
N GLU A 38 -12.67 -13.60 -12.26
CA GLU A 38 -12.26 -13.51 -13.68
C GLU A 38 -12.96 -12.41 -14.49
N GLU A 39 -13.68 -11.50 -13.81
CA GLU A 39 -14.30 -10.34 -14.44
C GLU A 39 -13.28 -9.22 -14.71
N PRO A 40 -13.49 -8.41 -15.78
CA PRO A 40 -12.63 -7.27 -16.07
C PRO A 40 -12.67 -6.23 -14.93
N ILE A 41 -11.49 -5.81 -14.47
CA ILE A 41 -11.33 -4.78 -13.44
C ILE A 41 -11.59 -3.41 -14.09
N PRO A 42 -12.56 -2.62 -13.60
CA PRO A 42 -12.90 -1.33 -14.19
C PRO A 42 -11.74 -0.34 -14.10
N GLU A 43 -11.59 0.50 -15.12
CA GLU A 43 -10.46 1.45 -15.22
C GLU A 43 -10.39 2.41 -14.04
N GLY A 44 -11.55 2.88 -13.57
CA GLY A 44 -11.64 3.75 -12.39
C GLY A 44 -10.99 3.13 -11.15
N ARG A 45 -11.05 1.79 -10.99
CA ARG A 45 -10.38 1.09 -9.90
C ARG A 45 -8.87 1.00 -10.14
N ARG A 46 -8.44 0.74 -11.39
CA ARG A 46 -7.02 0.69 -11.76
C ARG A 46 -6.31 2.02 -11.55
N LEU A 47 -7.01 3.14 -11.77
CA LEU A 47 -6.52 4.49 -11.55
C LEU A 47 -6.52 4.87 -10.06
N ALA A 48 -7.59 4.54 -9.33
CA ALA A 48 -7.70 4.86 -7.91
C ALA A 48 -6.74 4.05 -7.04
N VAL A 49 -6.48 2.79 -7.39
CA VAL A 49 -5.59 1.88 -6.67
C VAL A 49 -4.63 1.22 -7.66
N PRO A 50 -3.49 1.87 -7.97
CA PRO A 50 -2.47 1.30 -8.84
C PRO A 50 -1.91 0.01 -8.22
N GLY A 51 -1.98 -1.09 -8.98
CA GLY A 51 -1.58 -2.42 -8.54
C GLY A 51 -2.72 -3.27 -7.98
N CYS A 52 -3.99 -2.89 -8.23
CA CYS A 52 -5.13 -3.71 -7.81
C CYS A 52 -5.19 -5.04 -8.59
N THR A 53 -5.47 -6.13 -7.87
CA THR A 53 -5.57 -7.51 -8.41
C THR A 53 -7.00 -8.07 -8.36
N HIS A 54 -7.92 -7.36 -7.72
CA HIS A 54 -9.31 -7.77 -7.54
C HIS A 54 -10.26 -6.64 -7.96
N CYS A 55 -11.44 -7.01 -8.45
CA CYS A 55 -12.52 -6.06 -8.74
C CYS A 55 -13.04 -5.41 -7.44
N ILE A 56 -13.82 -4.34 -7.59
CA ILE A 56 -14.36 -3.56 -6.47
C ILE A 56 -15.23 -4.40 -5.51
N ASP A 57 -16.03 -5.32 -6.04
CA ASP A 57 -16.90 -6.19 -5.24
C ASP A 57 -16.07 -7.17 -4.40
N CYS A 58 -15.13 -7.87 -5.02
CA CYS A 58 -14.23 -8.79 -4.33
C CYS A 58 -13.37 -8.05 -3.29
N ALA A 59 -12.81 -6.88 -3.65
CA ALA A 59 -12.04 -6.05 -2.73
C ALA A 59 -12.88 -5.61 -1.52
N SER A 60 -14.13 -5.18 -1.73
CA SER A 60 -15.03 -4.79 -0.65
C SER A 60 -15.36 -5.96 0.29
N ARG A 61 -15.58 -7.17 -0.26
CA ARG A 61 -15.78 -8.38 0.56
C ARG A 61 -14.55 -8.71 1.41
N LEU A 62 -13.34 -8.59 0.86
CA LEU A 62 -12.09 -8.79 1.61
C LEU A 62 -11.89 -7.71 2.68
N GLU A 63 -12.20 -6.46 2.38
CA GLU A 63 -12.05 -5.34 3.32
C GLU A 63 -13.01 -5.47 4.50
N LYS A 64 -14.27 -5.87 4.26
CA LYS A 64 -15.23 -6.20 5.32
C LYS A 64 -14.75 -7.31 6.25
N ARG A 65 -14.02 -8.30 5.73
CA ARG A 65 -13.41 -9.36 6.55
C ARG A 65 -12.23 -8.87 7.38
N GLN A 66 -11.43 -7.94 6.86
CA GLN A 66 -10.24 -7.41 7.54
C GLN A 66 -10.57 -6.32 8.56
N HIS A 67 -11.56 -5.46 8.28
CA HIS A 67 -11.99 -4.40 9.19
C HIS A 67 -12.89 -4.89 10.34
N GLY A 68 -13.35 -6.15 10.29
CA GLY A 68 -14.10 -6.77 11.39
C GLY A 68 -13.23 -7.28 12.54
N ILE A 69 -11.90 -7.11 12.46
CA ILE A 69 -10.94 -7.56 13.47
C ILE A 69 -10.08 -6.36 13.88
N ARG A 70 -10.67 -5.42 14.63
CA ARG A 70 -9.91 -4.39 15.36
C ARG A 70 -10.58 -4.07 16.67
#